data_AF-A0A960BFG5-F1
#
_entry.id   AF-A0A960BFG5-F1
#
_cell.length_a   1.000
_cell.length_b   1.000
_cell.length_c   1.000
_cell.angle_alpha   90.00
_cell.angle_beta   90.00
_cell.angle_gamma   90.00
#
_symmetry.space_group_name_H-M   'P 1'
#
loop_
_entity.id
_entity.type
_entity.pdbx_description
1 polymer ?
#
loop_
_entity_poly.entity_id
_entity_poly.type
_entity_poly.pdbx_seq_one_letter_code
_entity_poly.pdbx_strand_id
1 'polypeptide(L)'
;MKLAEKRAFVVGIPLGLAIGLGFALFISLIPESAFTESLPRTLLYATQVIAGALFALVFRPLAHLGRWDPYGLLNGAAAGAMLFDGLALGFWPSLYGHEGPALTYVAATLLWAFAWILIANQVINRGRT
;
A
#
# COMPACT_ATOMS: atom_id res chain seq x y z
N MET A 1 -6.52 17.99 11.81
CA MET A 1 -7.32 17.12 10.92
C MET A 1 -8.76 17.58 10.93
N LYS A 2 -9.36 17.89 9.78
CA LYS A 2 -10.77 18.32 9.70
C LYS A 2 -11.70 17.14 10.05
N LEU A 3 -12.92 17.38 10.54
CA LEU A 3 -13.84 16.29 10.95
C LEU A 3 -14.15 15.31 9.80
N ALA A 4 -14.32 15.83 8.58
CA ALA A 4 -14.55 15.03 7.37
C ALA A 4 -13.35 14.12 7.04
N GLU A 5 -12.13 14.64 7.19
CA GLU A 5 -10.87 13.91 7.00
C GLU A 5 -10.71 12.81 8.05
N LYS A 6 -11.06 13.08 9.32
CA LYS A 6 -11.06 12.06 10.39
C LYS A 6 -12.00 10.90 10.08
N ARG A 7 -13.22 11.20 9.63
CA ARG A 7 -14.20 10.17 9.25
C ARG A 7 -13.71 9.35 8.07
N ALA A 8 -13.21 10.01 7.03
CA ALA A 8 -12.64 9.35 5.86
C ALA A 8 -11.46 8.45 6.24
N PHE A 9 -10.59 8.88 7.15
CA PHE A 9 -9.49 8.08 7.67
C PHE A 9 -9.98 6.78 8.34
N VAL A 10 -10.94 6.87 9.25
CA VAL A 10 -11.49 5.69 9.93
C VAL A 10 -12.14 4.72 8.94
N VAL A 11 -12.86 5.24 7.94
CA VAL A 11 -13.45 4.43 6.86
C VAL A 11 -12.38 3.81 5.96
N GLY A 12 -11.25 4.49 5.78
CA GLY A 12 -10.13 3.99 4.98
C GLY A 12 -9.47 2.75 5.58
N ILE A 13 -9.40 2.63 6.91
CA ILE A 13 -8.73 1.51 7.59
C ILE A 13 -9.23 0.13 7.11
N PRO A 14 -10.54 -0.21 7.18
CA PRO A 14 -11.02 -1.52 6.74
C PRO A 14 -10.80 -1.75 5.23
N LEU A 15 -10.89 -0.70 4.42
CA LEU A 15 -10.54 -0.78 3.00
C LEU A 15 -9.05 -1.13 2.81
N GLY A 16 -8.18 -0.51 3.61
CA GLY A 16 -6.76 -0.80 3.67
C GLY A 16 -6.45 -2.25 4.05
N LEU A 17 -7.09 -2.76 5.10
CA LEU A 17 -6.95 -4.16 5.51
C LEU A 17 -7.31 -5.13 4.37
N ALA A 18 -8.42 -4.87 3.66
CA ALA A 18 -8.84 -5.68 2.53
C ALA A 18 -7.85 -5.61 1.35
N ILE A 19 -7.32 -4.42 1.07
CA ILE A 19 -6.29 -4.21 0.03
C ILE A 19 -4.99 -4.92 0.42
N GLY A 20 -4.55 -4.83 1.67
CA GLY A 20 -3.36 -5.52 2.18
C GLY A 20 -3.46 -7.03 2.02
N LEU A 21 -4.60 -7.62 2.39
CA LEU A 21 -4.86 -9.05 2.14
C LEU A 21 -4.79 -9.38 0.65
N GLY A 22 -5.42 -8.58 -0.21
CA GLY A 22 -5.35 -8.76 -1.66
C GLY A 22 -3.92 -8.71 -2.20
N PHE A 23 -3.09 -7.78 -1.71
CA PHE A 23 -1.68 -7.68 -2.09
C PHE A 23 -0.85 -8.86 -1.57
N ALA A 24 -1.09 -9.32 -0.35
CA ALA A 24 -0.40 -10.51 0.18
C ALA A 24 -0.68 -11.75 -0.67
N LEU A 25 -1.94 -11.96 -1.06
CA LEU A 25 -2.33 -13.03 -1.97
C LEU A 25 -1.77 -12.84 -3.38
N PHE A 26 -1.63 -11.60 -3.85
CA PHE A 26 -1.00 -11.33 -5.13
C PHE A 26 0.51 -11.61 -5.11
N ILE A 27 1.20 -11.22 -4.02
CA ILE A 27 2.64 -11.41 -3.83
C ILE A 27 3.00 -12.90 -3.74
N SER A 28 2.13 -13.73 -3.17
CA SER A 28 2.35 -15.18 -3.10
C SER A 28 2.35 -15.87 -4.47
N LEU A 29 1.84 -15.19 -5.52
CA LEU A 29 1.89 -15.66 -6.90
C LEU A 29 3.15 -15.20 -7.64
N ILE A 30 3.91 -14.26 -7.08
CA ILE A 30 5.14 -13.75 -7.69
C ILE A 30 6.27 -14.76 -7.43
N PRO A 31 7.04 -15.18 -8.44
CA PRO A 31 8.13 -16.13 -8.23
C PRO A 31 9.23 -15.54 -7.34
N GLU A 32 9.86 -16.40 -6.52
CA GLU A 32 10.90 -16.00 -5.57
C GLU A 32 12.08 -15.28 -6.23
N SER A 33 12.43 -15.68 -7.47
CA SER A 33 13.48 -15.04 -8.29
C SER A 33 13.23 -13.55 -8.53
N ALA A 34 11.97 -13.11 -8.53
CA ALA A 34 11.63 -11.70 -8.67
C ALA A 34 12.15 -10.85 -7.51
N PHE A 35 12.30 -11.46 -6.32
CA PHE A 35 12.78 -10.80 -5.11
C PHE A 35 14.27 -11.02 -4.86
N THR A 36 14.83 -12.17 -5.25
CA THR A 36 16.22 -12.51 -4.93
C THR A 36 17.21 -12.05 -6.00
N GLU A 37 16.82 -12.01 -7.27
CA GLU A 37 17.67 -11.52 -8.36
C GLU A 37 17.67 -9.98 -8.45
N SER A 38 18.82 -9.40 -8.82
CA SER A 38 19.03 -7.96 -8.79
C SER A 38 18.15 -7.20 -9.80
N LEU A 39 18.08 -7.68 -11.04
CA LEU A 39 17.36 -7.01 -12.12
C LEU A 39 15.83 -7.06 -11.90
N PRO A 40 15.19 -8.22 -11.70
CA PRO A 40 13.75 -8.29 -11.40
C PRO A 40 13.37 -7.46 -10.18
N ARG A 41 14.16 -7.53 -9.10
CA ARG A 41 13.91 -6.75 -7.89
C ARG A 41 13.96 -5.25 -8.17
N THR A 42 14.94 -4.78 -8.94
CA THR A 42 15.05 -3.37 -9.33
C THR A 42 13.82 -2.92 -10.14
N LEU A 43 13.33 -3.76 -11.04
CA LEU A 43 12.11 -3.48 -11.81
C LEU A 43 10.87 -3.43 -10.91
N LEU A 44 10.75 -4.29 -9.89
CA LEU A 44 9.69 -4.19 -8.89
C LEU A 44 9.73 -2.85 -8.15
N TYR A 45 10.91 -2.43 -7.66
CA TYR A 45 11.05 -1.13 -6.99
C TYR A 45 10.69 0.05 -7.91
N ALA A 46 11.10 0.01 -9.18
CA ALA A 46 10.82 1.07 -10.14
C ALA A 46 9.33 1.16 -10.51
N THR A 47 8.69 0.01 -10.74
CA THR A 47 7.25 -0.05 -11.06
C THR A 47 6.38 0.46 -9.90
N GLN A 48 6.80 0.25 -8.66
CA GLN A 48 6.09 0.75 -7.48
C GLN A 48 6.04 2.27 -7.39
N VAL A 49 7.03 3.00 -7.92
CA VAL A 49 7.01 4.46 -7.97
C VAL A 49 5.82 4.93 -8.82
N ILE A 50 5.66 4.33 -10.00
CA ILE A 50 4.57 4.63 -10.93
C ILE A 50 3.24 4.17 -10.34
N ALA A 51 3.21 2.95 -9.79
CA ALA A 51 2.01 2.39 -9.17
C ALA A 51 1.52 3.23 -8.00
N GLY A 52 2.41 3.77 -7.16
CA GLY A 52 2.03 4.65 -6.04
C GLY A 52 1.33 5.93 -6.51
N ALA A 53 1.82 6.55 -7.59
CA ALA A 53 1.17 7.70 -8.20
C ALA A 53 -0.20 7.34 -8.79
N LEU A 54 -0.29 6.24 -9.54
CA LEU A 54 -1.55 5.76 -10.10
C LEU A 54 -2.57 5.40 -9.01
N PHE A 55 -2.12 4.78 -7.94
CA PHE A 55 -2.97 4.41 -6.81
C PHE A 55 -3.62 5.64 -6.18
N ALA A 56 -2.84 6.70 -5.94
CA ALA A 56 -3.37 7.96 -5.44
C ALA A 56 -4.36 8.63 -6.42
N LEU A 57 -4.12 8.53 -7.73
CA LEU A 57 -5.02 9.04 -8.77
C LEU A 57 -6.34 8.26 -8.84
N VAL A 58 -6.31 6.93 -8.69
CA VAL A 58 -7.50 6.06 -8.69
C VAL A 58 -8.28 6.18 -7.38
N PHE A 59 -7.62 6.42 -6.25
CA PHE A 59 -8.31 6.60 -4.96
C PHE A 59 -9.16 7.87 -4.90
N ARG A 60 -8.80 8.92 -5.66
CA ARG A 60 -9.56 10.17 -5.73
C ARG A 60 -11.00 10.00 -6.22
N PRO A 61 -11.27 9.42 -7.41
CA PRO A 61 -12.64 9.21 -7.87
C PRO A 61 -13.41 8.30 -6.92
N LEU A 62 -12.79 7.26 -6.34
CA LEU A 62 -13.44 6.42 -5.33
C LEU A 62 -13.87 7.22 -4.09
N ALA A 63 -13.00 8.11 -3.58
CA ALA A 63 -13.33 9.00 -2.48
C ALA A 63 -14.48 9.95 -2.86
N HIS A 64 -14.48 10.49 -4.08
CA HIS A 64 -15.55 11.36 -4.57
C HIS A 64 -16.90 10.64 -4.67
N LEU A 65 -16.92 9.40 -5.17
CA LEU A 65 -18.13 8.57 -5.22
C LEU A 65 -18.69 8.30 -3.81
N GLY A 66 -17.80 8.03 -2.85
CA GLY A 66 -18.16 7.85 -1.44
C GLY A 66 -18.42 9.13 -0.66
N ARG A 67 -18.26 10.32 -1.26
CA ARG A 67 -18.32 11.64 -0.61
C ARG A 67 -17.36 11.77 0.59
N TRP A 68 -16.22 11.11 0.52
CA TRP A 68 -15.17 11.15 1.53
C TRP A 68 -14.07 12.15 1.16
N ASP A 69 -13.38 12.66 2.17
CA ASP A 69 -12.14 13.40 1.93
C ASP A 69 -11.08 12.45 1.35
N PRO A 70 -10.54 12.71 0.15
CA PRO A 70 -9.61 11.79 -0.51
C PRO A 70 -8.30 11.59 0.26
N TYR A 71 -7.83 12.65 0.94
CA TYR A 71 -6.57 12.61 1.68
C TYR A 71 -6.71 11.76 2.94
N GLY A 72 -7.77 11.98 3.72
CA GLY A 72 -8.10 11.16 4.88
C GLY A 72 -8.32 9.70 4.50
N LEU A 73 -9.10 9.43 3.45
CA LEU A 73 -9.40 8.07 3.00
C LEU A 73 -8.14 7.30 2.60
N LEU A 74 -7.26 7.90 1.80
CA LEU A 74 -6.05 7.24 1.33
C LEU A 74 -5.05 7.00 2.48
N ASN A 75 -4.90 7.95 3.41
CA ASN A 75 -4.06 7.74 4.60
C ASN A 75 -4.62 6.65 5.51
N GLY A 76 -5.94 6.58 5.67
CA GLY A 76 -6.60 5.51 6.41
C GLY A 76 -6.38 4.14 5.78
N ALA A 77 -6.52 4.06 4.45
CA ALA A 77 -6.27 2.83 3.70
C ALA A 77 -4.80 2.41 3.75
N ALA A 78 -3.86 3.35 3.60
CA ALA A 78 -2.44 3.06 3.75
C ALA A 78 -2.11 2.55 5.16
N ALA A 79 -2.66 3.20 6.20
CA ALA A 79 -2.48 2.76 7.59
C ALA A 79 -3.07 1.37 7.85
N GLY A 80 -4.27 1.10 7.34
CA GLY A 80 -4.90 -0.22 7.43
C GLY A 80 -4.08 -1.31 6.75
N ALA A 81 -3.61 -1.05 5.52
CA ALA A 81 -2.79 -1.99 4.77
C ALA A 81 -1.43 -2.24 5.47
N MET A 82 -0.75 -1.19 5.95
CA MET A 82 0.49 -1.34 6.73
C MET A 82 0.27 -2.14 8.03
N LEU A 83 -0.85 -1.92 8.72
CA LEU A 83 -1.20 -2.67 9.93
C LEU A 83 -1.39 -4.15 9.60
N PHE A 84 -2.12 -4.44 8.52
CA PHE A 84 -2.27 -5.81 8.03
C PHE A 84 -0.91 -6.43 7.73
N ASP A 85 -0.07 -5.76 6.94
CA ASP A 85 1.22 -6.30 6.53
C ASP A 85 2.16 -6.51 7.72
N GLY A 86 2.17 -5.60 8.69
CA GLY A 86 2.94 -5.76 9.93
C GLY A 86 2.48 -6.96 10.75
N LEU A 87 1.16 -7.18 10.87
CA LEU A 87 0.61 -8.35 11.56
C LEU A 87 0.86 -9.65 10.78
N ALA A 88 0.69 -9.63 9.46
CA ALA A 88 0.92 -10.79 8.60
C ALA A 88 2.39 -11.20 8.63
N LEU A 89 3.33 -10.27 8.46
CA LEU A 89 4.76 -10.58 8.55
C LEU A 89 5.18 -11.09 9.94
N GLY A 90 4.53 -10.60 11.01
CA GLY A 90 4.85 -11.00 12.39
C GLY A 90 4.25 -12.34 12.81
N PHE A 91 3.00 -12.63 12.42
CA PHE A 91 2.25 -13.79 12.93
C PHE A 91 1.94 -14.85 11.87
N TRP A 92 1.92 -14.49 10.58
CA TRP A 92 1.62 -15.40 9.49
C TRP A 92 2.44 -15.09 8.22
N PRO A 93 3.78 -15.15 8.28
CA PRO A 93 4.63 -14.78 7.15
C PRO A 93 4.43 -15.66 5.92
N SER A 94 4.03 -16.93 6.10
CA SER A 94 3.74 -17.85 5.00
C SER A 94 2.56 -17.41 4.12
N LEU A 95 1.76 -16.42 4.56
CA LEU A 95 0.71 -15.82 3.72
C LEU A 95 1.29 -15.20 2.44
N TYR A 96 2.52 -14.68 2.49
CA TYR A 96 3.20 -14.13 1.33
C TYR A 96 3.80 -15.20 0.41
N GLY A 97 3.79 -16.49 0.79
CA GLY A 97 4.33 -17.57 -0.03
C GLY A 97 5.86 -17.60 -0.17
N HIS A 98 6.58 -16.80 0.62
CA HIS A 98 8.04 -16.65 0.56
C HIS A 98 8.68 -16.91 1.92
N GLU A 99 9.92 -17.39 1.91
CA GLU A 99 10.72 -17.63 3.12
C GLU A 99 12.12 -17.01 3.00
N GLY A 100 12.88 -17.03 4.09
CA GLY A 100 14.29 -16.63 4.09
C GLY A 100 14.56 -15.21 3.53
N PRO A 101 15.58 -15.04 2.66
CA PRO A 101 15.92 -13.74 2.09
C PRO A 101 14.80 -13.11 1.24
N ALA A 102 14.02 -13.93 0.53
CA ALA A 102 12.93 -13.43 -0.32
C ALA A 102 11.84 -12.75 0.50
N LEU A 103 11.46 -13.33 1.63
CA LEU A 103 10.49 -12.71 2.55
C LEU A 103 11.00 -11.36 3.10
N THR A 104 12.29 -11.25 3.40
CA THR A 104 12.90 -9.97 3.81
C THR A 104 12.76 -8.91 2.70
N TYR A 105 12.98 -9.30 1.45
CA TYR A 105 12.81 -8.40 0.32
C TYR A 105 11.34 -8.05 0.08
N VAL A 106 10.39 -8.99 0.25
CA VAL A 106 8.95 -8.71 0.23
C VAL A 106 8.60 -7.61 1.23
N ALA A 107 9.05 -7.73 2.49
CA ALA A 107 8.81 -6.72 3.51
C ALA A 107 9.38 -5.34 3.12
N ALA A 108 10.60 -5.30 2.59
CA ALA A 108 11.23 -4.06 2.11
C ALA A 108 10.46 -3.45 0.92
N THR A 109 10.00 -4.28 -0.01
CA THR A 109 9.21 -3.91 -1.18
C THR A 109 7.82 -3.37 -0.79
N LEU A 110 7.19 -3.91 0.25
CA LEU A 110 5.94 -3.37 0.82
C LEU A 110 6.17 -1.98 1.44
N LEU A 111 7.22 -1.83 2.27
CA LEU A 111 7.58 -0.54 2.87
C LEU A 111 7.84 0.53 1.81
N TRP A 112 8.55 0.17 0.73
CA TRP A 112 8.82 1.06 -0.38
C TRP A 112 7.55 1.47 -1.13
N ALA A 113 6.65 0.52 -1.42
CA ALA A 113 5.37 0.81 -2.05
C ALA A 113 4.57 1.83 -1.24
N PHE A 114 4.47 1.62 0.08
CA PHE A 114 3.77 2.55 0.95
C PHE A 114 4.39 3.94 0.99
N ALA A 115 5.72 4.03 1.04
CA ALA A 115 6.41 5.31 1.01
C ALA A 115 6.00 6.12 -0.23
N TRP A 116 5.97 5.48 -1.41
CA TRP A 116 5.56 6.15 -2.65
C TRP A 116 4.07 6.47 -2.71
N ILE A 117 3.19 5.61 -2.19
CA ILE A 117 1.76 5.92 -2.08
C ILE A 117 1.54 7.16 -1.21
N LEU A 118 2.23 7.25 -0.07
CA LEU A 118 2.12 8.39 0.83
C LEU A 118 2.73 9.66 0.23
N ILE A 119 3.91 9.57 -0.40
CA ILE A 119 4.51 10.71 -1.13
C ILE A 119 3.58 11.20 -2.24
N ALA A 120 3.03 10.29 -3.05
CA ALA A 120 2.07 10.63 -4.10
C ALA A 120 0.82 11.30 -3.53
N ASN A 121 0.29 10.80 -2.41
CA ASN A 121 -0.83 11.43 -1.71
C ASN A 121 -0.50 12.88 -1.31
N GLN A 122 0.68 13.10 -0.73
CA GLN A 122 1.14 14.45 -0.35
C GLN A 122 1.26 15.36 -1.56
N VAL A 123 1.90 14.91 -2.65
CA VAL A 123 2.13 15.74 -3.84
C VAL A 123 0.82 16.09 -4.54
N ILE A 124 -0.07 15.12 -4.72
CA ILE A 124 -1.32 15.29 -5.47
C ILE A 124 -2.36 16.09 -4.69
N ASN A 125 -2.35 16.02 -3.35
CA ASN A 125 -3.34 16.67 -2.50
C ASN A 125 -2.83 17.91 -1.73
N ARG A 126 -1.54 18.29 -1.87
CA ARG A 126 -0.92 19.48 -1.23
C ARG A 126 -1.55 20.83 -1.58
N GLY A 127 -2.42 20.92 -2.59
CA GLY A 127 -3.08 22.18 -2.99
C GLY A 127 -4.34 22.56 -2.20
N ARG A 128 -4.64 21.90 -1.06
CA ARG A 128 -5.89 22.10 -0.29
C ARG A 128 -5.71 22.60 1.15
N THR A 129 -4.51 23.03 1.52
CA THR A 129 -4.26 23.73 2.80
C THR A 129 -4.77 25.16 2.75
#